data_AF-A0A540LXU4-F1
#
_entry.id   AF-A0A540LXU4-F1
#
_cell.length_a   1.000
_cell.length_b   1.000
_cell.length_c   1.000
_cell.angle_alpha   90.00
_cell.angle_beta   90.00
_cell.angle_gamma   90.00
#
_symmetry.space_group_name_H-M   'P 1'
#
loop_
_entity.id
_entity.type
_entity.pdbx_description
1 polymer ?
#
loop_
_entity_poly.entity_id
_entity_poly.type
_entity_poly.pdbx_seq_one_letter_code
_entity_poly.pdbx_strand_id
1 'polypeptide(L)'
;MEAIYFDEGVRNSKRQLLESKALDIVYPAYSAMLGHLRSKAPEDFQVRLEQSLNKGEGFSSSVRTCAQSSMLEFEKGCADAVIQQASWDASKVREKLRRDIDVHASSVHSAKLAELNSNHEKKISSSLSGPVEALLETGAKDTWASIRKLLNRETDVAVSEFSTAVANFELDNETVAKRFHTSLQTKYGD
;
A
#
# COMPACT_ATOMS: atom_id res chain seq x y z
N MET A 1 14.89 9.38 -55.48
CA MET A 1 13.95 10.48 -55.82
C MET A 1 12.94 10.01 -56.89
N GLU A 2 12.40 8.79 -56.76
CA GLU A 2 11.55 8.15 -57.79
C GLU A 2 10.05 8.19 -57.45
N ALA A 3 9.70 8.33 -56.17
CA ALA A 3 8.31 8.28 -55.72
C ALA A 3 7.45 9.44 -56.28
N ILE A 4 8.06 10.57 -56.65
CA ILE A 4 7.34 11.78 -57.13
C ILE A 4 6.67 11.61 -58.50
N TYR A 5 7.10 10.61 -59.29
CA TYR A 5 6.56 10.35 -60.64
C TYR A 5 5.31 9.47 -60.64
N PHE A 6 4.97 8.86 -59.50
CA PHE A 6 3.75 8.06 -59.38
C PHE A 6 2.54 8.94 -59.10
N ASP A 7 1.35 8.46 -59.48
CA ASP A 7 0.07 9.07 -59.14
C ASP A 7 -0.06 9.31 -57.62
N GLU A 8 -0.71 10.40 -57.24
CA GLU A 8 -0.87 10.81 -55.85
C GLU A 8 -1.61 9.75 -55.01
N GLY A 9 -2.64 9.11 -55.57
CA GLY A 9 -3.37 8.04 -54.91
C GLY A 9 -2.48 6.83 -54.63
N VAL A 10 -1.59 6.48 -55.58
CA VAL A 10 -0.60 5.41 -55.40
C VAL A 10 0.41 5.78 -54.32
N ARG A 11 0.94 7.01 -54.34
CA ARG A 11 1.89 7.49 -53.32
C ARG A 11 1.27 7.47 -51.92
N ASN A 12 0.04 7.96 -51.78
CA ASN A 12 -0.66 8.00 -50.50
C ASN A 12 -0.96 6.59 -49.97
N SER A 13 -1.40 5.67 -50.84
CA SER A 13 -1.64 4.28 -50.47
C SER A 13 -0.36 3.57 -50.01
N LYS A 14 0.76 3.79 -50.71
CA LYS A 14 2.06 3.22 -50.31
C LYS A 14 2.58 3.84 -49.01
N ARG A 15 2.37 5.15 -48.79
CA ARG A 15 2.71 5.81 -47.52
C ARG A 15 1.95 5.20 -46.35
N GLN A 16 0.62 5.08 -46.46
CA GLN A 16 -0.22 4.47 -45.42
C GLN A 16 0.18 3.02 -45.11
N LEU A 17 0.51 2.23 -46.15
CA LEU A 17 1.00 0.86 -45.96
C LEU A 17 2.32 0.83 -45.19
N LEU A 18 3.25 1.72 -45.51
CA LEU A 18 4.54 1.81 -44.81
C LEU A 18 4.36 2.28 -43.36
N GLU A 19 3.48 3.26 -43.12
CA GLU A 19 3.13 3.72 -41.77
C GLU A 19 2.54 2.58 -40.94
N SER A 20 1.57 1.83 -41.48
CA SER A 20 1.00 0.66 -40.79
C SER A 20 2.06 -0.39 -40.45
N LYS A 21 2.96 -0.73 -41.39
CA LYS A 21 4.02 -1.71 -41.13
C LYS A 21 5.04 -1.21 -40.10
N ALA A 22 5.37 0.08 -40.13
CA ALA A 22 6.25 0.67 -39.13
C ALA A 22 5.61 0.59 -37.73
N LEU A 23 4.29 0.88 -37.63
CA LEU A 23 3.53 0.73 -36.40
C LEU A 23 3.54 -0.72 -35.88
N ASP A 24 3.32 -1.71 -36.75
CA ASP A 24 3.38 -3.12 -36.35
C ASP A 24 4.76 -3.52 -35.78
N ILE A 25 5.83 -2.96 -36.35
CA ILE A 25 7.21 -3.24 -35.91
C ILE A 25 7.50 -2.60 -34.53
N VAL A 26 7.00 -1.39 -34.28
CA VAL A 26 7.30 -0.66 -33.02
C VAL A 26 6.32 -0.99 -31.88
N TYR A 27 5.15 -1.57 -32.17
CA TYR A 27 4.16 -1.93 -31.16
C TYR A 27 4.69 -2.83 -30.03
N PRO A 28 5.48 -3.90 -30.30
CA PRO A 28 6.04 -4.72 -29.24
C PRO A 28 6.93 -3.93 -28.27
N ALA A 29 7.71 -2.96 -28.77
CA ALA A 29 8.56 -2.11 -27.94
C ALA A 29 7.72 -1.19 -27.05
N TYR A 30 6.67 -0.57 -27.61
CA TYR A 30 5.69 0.20 -26.84
C TYR A 30 5.05 -0.64 -25.73
N SER A 31 4.56 -1.84 -26.07
CA SER A 31 3.94 -2.75 -25.09
C SER A 31 4.92 -3.20 -24.00
N ALA A 32 6.18 -3.49 -24.35
CA ALA A 32 7.21 -3.88 -23.40
C ALA A 32 7.52 -2.75 -22.42
N MET A 33 7.62 -1.52 -22.91
CA MET A 33 7.86 -0.34 -22.10
C MET A 33 6.69 -0.07 -21.13
N LEU A 34 5.43 -0.17 -21.59
CA LEU A 34 4.28 -0.09 -20.68
C LEU A 34 4.30 -1.18 -19.60
N GLY A 35 4.74 -2.39 -19.98
CA GLY A 35 4.95 -3.49 -19.04
C GLY A 35 5.98 -3.13 -17.96
N HIS A 36 7.12 -2.57 -18.37
CA HIS A 36 8.18 -2.14 -17.47
C HIS A 36 7.73 -1.02 -16.51
N LEU A 37 7.06 0.02 -17.03
CA LEU A 37 6.52 1.10 -16.20
C LEU A 37 5.56 0.57 -15.14
N ARG A 38 4.68 -0.37 -15.52
CA ARG A 38 3.75 -1.00 -14.58
C ARG A 38 4.46 -1.88 -13.55
N SER A 39 5.48 -2.65 -13.94
CA SER A 39 6.19 -3.52 -13.00
C SER A 39 7.02 -2.75 -11.98
N LYS A 40 7.51 -1.57 -12.34
CA LYS A 40 8.33 -0.73 -11.46
C LYS A 40 7.51 0.00 -10.38
N ALA A 41 6.28 0.39 -10.70
CA ALA A 41 5.45 1.23 -9.85
C ALA A 41 5.17 0.68 -8.42
N PRO A 42 4.99 -0.64 -8.19
CA PRO A 42 4.88 -1.20 -6.84
C PRO A 42 6.17 -1.08 -6.01
N GLU A 43 7.34 -1.26 -6.63
CA GLU A 43 8.64 -1.12 -5.95
C GLU A 43 8.86 0.34 -5.54
N ASP A 44 8.63 1.28 -6.47
CA ASP A 44 8.74 2.71 -6.20
C ASP A 44 7.70 3.18 -5.15
N PHE A 45 6.51 2.58 -5.12
CA PHE A 45 5.51 2.81 -4.07
C PHE A 45 6.05 2.38 -2.70
N GLN A 46 6.58 1.16 -2.59
CA GLN A 46 7.05 0.61 -1.32
C GLN A 46 8.21 1.45 -0.75
N VAL A 47 9.21 1.75 -1.58
CA VAL A 47 10.37 2.55 -1.17
C VAL A 47 9.94 3.92 -0.66
N ARG A 48 9.03 4.60 -1.37
CA ARG A 48 8.50 5.90 -0.92
C ARG A 48 7.72 5.81 0.38
N LEU A 49 6.88 4.78 0.51
CA LEU A 49 6.08 4.59 1.71
C LEU A 49 6.98 4.37 2.93
N GLU A 50 7.98 3.50 2.83
CA GLU A 50 8.95 3.28 3.90
C GLU A 50 9.67 4.58 4.28
N GLN A 51 10.11 5.37 3.29
CA GLN A 51 10.76 6.65 3.54
C GLN A 51 9.84 7.66 4.25
N SER A 52 8.58 7.77 3.85
CA SER A 52 7.59 8.65 4.49
C SER A 52 7.31 8.24 5.93
N LEU A 53 7.13 6.93 6.18
CA LEU A 53 6.90 6.42 7.53
C LEU A 53 8.12 6.63 8.44
N ASN A 54 9.34 6.48 7.90
CA ASN A 54 10.58 6.74 8.64
C ASN A 54 10.75 8.23 9.01
N LYS A 55 10.11 9.15 8.26
CA LYS A 55 10.05 10.58 8.60
C LYS A 55 8.97 10.93 9.62
N GLY A 56 8.18 9.94 10.05
CA GLY A 56 7.06 10.15 10.96
C GLY A 56 5.81 10.74 10.30
N GLU A 57 5.68 10.65 8.98
CA GLU A 57 4.48 11.06 8.27
C GLU A 57 3.30 10.13 8.60
N GLY A 58 2.07 10.66 8.59
CA GLY A 58 0.86 9.87 8.86
C GLY A 58 0.69 8.72 7.86
N PHE A 59 0.23 7.56 8.32
CA PHE A 59 0.15 6.36 7.48
C PHE A 59 -0.78 6.56 6.27
N SER A 60 -2.03 6.95 6.48
CA SER A 60 -3.00 7.11 5.39
C SER A 60 -2.59 8.20 4.40
N SER A 61 -2.04 9.31 4.88
CA SER A 61 -1.51 10.37 4.00
C SER A 61 -0.32 9.89 3.18
N SER A 62 0.58 9.10 3.78
CA SER A 62 1.75 8.53 3.10
C SER A 62 1.32 7.57 2.00
N VAL A 63 0.42 6.64 2.30
CA VAL A 63 -0.12 5.67 1.33
C VAL A 63 -0.79 6.40 0.16
N ARG A 64 -1.64 7.40 0.43
CA ARG A 64 -2.32 8.19 -0.60
C ARG A 64 -1.33 8.92 -1.51
N THR A 65 -0.34 9.57 -0.90
CA THR A 65 0.69 10.33 -1.64
C THR A 65 1.57 9.42 -2.48
N CYS A 66 1.97 8.26 -1.94
CA CYS A 66 2.75 7.27 -2.66
C CYS A 66 1.97 6.69 -3.86
N ALA A 67 0.69 6.35 -3.66
CA ALA A 67 -0.18 5.87 -4.74
C ALA A 67 -0.32 6.90 -5.87
N GLN A 68 -0.59 8.16 -5.51
CA GLN A 68 -0.68 9.26 -6.47
C GLN A 68 0.63 9.47 -7.24
N SER A 69 1.76 9.42 -6.53
CA SER A 69 3.08 9.60 -7.15
C SER A 69 3.41 8.47 -8.13
N SER A 70 3.12 7.21 -7.77
CA SER A 70 3.29 6.06 -8.66
C SER A 70 2.42 6.18 -9.93
N MET A 71 1.18 6.64 -9.78
CA MET A 71 0.31 6.89 -10.95
C MET A 71 0.85 8.01 -11.83
N LEU A 72 1.32 9.11 -11.24
CA LEU A 72 1.87 10.24 -11.99
C LEU A 72 3.14 9.87 -12.76
N GLU A 73 4.02 9.06 -12.17
CA GLU A 73 5.23 8.58 -12.85
C GLU A 73 4.90 7.63 -14.01
N PHE A 74 3.92 6.75 -13.82
CA PHE A 74 3.41 5.91 -14.90
C PHE A 74 2.85 6.77 -16.05
N GLU A 75 2.05 7.79 -15.74
CA GLU A 75 1.47 8.69 -16.74
C GLU A 75 2.54 9.49 -17.49
N LYS A 76 3.56 9.99 -16.79
CA LYS A 76 4.73 10.64 -17.41
C LYS A 76 5.47 9.70 -18.35
N GLY A 77 5.77 8.48 -17.89
CA GLY A 77 6.43 7.47 -18.73
C GLY A 77 5.60 7.07 -19.95
N CYS A 78 4.26 7.05 -19.83
CA CYS A 78 3.39 6.84 -20.98
C CYS A 78 3.42 8.02 -21.96
N ALA A 79 3.42 9.26 -21.44
CA ALA A 79 3.46 10.48 -22.26
C ALA A 79 4.76 10.56 -23.09
N ASP A 80 5.89 10.18 -22.50
CA ASP A 80 7.20 10.14 -23.17
C ASP A 80 7.27 9.11 -24.32
N ALA A 81 6.32 8.18 -24.36
CA ALA A 81 6.28 7.09 -25.32
C ALA A 81 5.16 7.20 -26.37
N VAL A 82 4.43 8.32 -26.36
CA VAL A 82 3.32 8.54 -27.28
C VAL A 82 3.85 8.59 -28.72
N ILE A 83 3.30 7.71 -29.57
CA ILE A 83 3.51 7.76 -31.02
C ILE A 83 2.31 8.47 -31.62
N GLN A 84 2.50 9.71 -32.11
CA GLN A 84 1.42 10.54 -32.64
C GLN A 84 0.65 9.88 -33.80
N GLN A 85 1.33 9.08 -34.61
CA GLN A 85 0.75 8.35 -35.75
C GLN A 85 -0.06 7.12 -35.32
N ALA A 86 0.01 6.72 -34.04
CA ALA A 86 -0.71 5.59 -33.50
C ALA A 86 -1.92 6.05 -32.66
N SER A 87 -3.00 5.28 -32.69
CA SER A 87 -4.16 5.44 -31.80
C SER A 87 -4.03 4.64 -30.51
N TRP A 88 -2.80 4.29 -30.11
CA TRP A 88 -2.55 3.44 -28.96
C TRP A 88 -2.74 4.20 -27.65
N ASP A 89 -3.42 3.58 -26.70
CA ASP A 89 -3.62 4.13 -25.38
C ASP A 89 -3.13 3.17 -24.29
N ALA A 90 -2.75 3.73 -23.14
CA ALA A 90 -2.30 2.97 -21.97
C ALA A 90 -3.44 2.72 -20.97
N SER A 91 -4.71 2.97 -21.32
CA SER A 91 -5.83 3.00 -20.36
C SER A 91 -6.02 1.68 -19.62
N LYS A 92 -5.91 0.55 -20.33
CA LYS A 92 -6.03 -0.80 -19.75
C LYS A 92 -4.87 -1.10 -18.78
N VAL A 93 -3.66 -0.70 -19.13
CA VAL A 93 -2.47 -0.89 -18.28
C VAL A 93 -2.55 0.01 -17.05
N ARG A 94 -2.99 1.26 -17.23
CA ARG A 94 -3.23 2.24 -16.16
C ARG A 94 -4.25 1.74 -15.15
N GLU A 95 -5.41 1.25 -15.63
CA GLU A 95 -6.45 0.74 -14.75
C GLU A 95 -6.01 -0.52 -14.00
N LYS A 96 -5.22 -1.37 -14.65
CA LYS A 96 -4.62 -2.52 -13.99
C LYS A 96 -3.62 -2.09 -12.91
N LEU A 97 -2.73 -1.14 -13.21
CA LEU A 97 -1.78 -0.59 -12.26
C LEU A 97 -2.49 0.01 -11.04
N ARG A 98 -3.54 0.81 -11.26
CA ARG A 98 -4.34 1.39 -10.18
C ARG A 98 -4.87 0.31 -9.24
N ARG A 99 -5.50 -0.74 -9.78
CA ARG A 99 -6.00 -1.86 -8.98
C ARG A 99 -4.89 -2.59 -8.24
N ASP A 100 -3.73 -2.80 -8.88
CA ASP A 100 -2.58 -3.45 -8.23
C ASP A 100 -2.06 -2.60 -7.05
N ILE A 101 -1.99 -1.28 -7.22
CA ILE A 101 -1.62 -0.34 -6.14
C ILE A 101 -2.65 -0.39 -5.01
N ASP A 102 -3.95 -0.36 -5.31
CA ASP A 102 -5.01 -0.40 -4.29
C ASP A 102 -4.97 -1.72 -3.48
N VAL A 103 -4.74 -2.84 -4.16
CA VAL A 103 -4.55 -4.15 -3.51
C VAL A 103 -3.30 -4.14 -2.62
N HIS A 104 -2.19 -3.59 -3.12
CA HIS A 104 -0.96 -3.52 -2.36
C HIS A 104 -1.08 -2.59 -1.15
N ALA A 105 -1.69 -1.42 -1.30
CA ALA A 105 -1.99 -0.49 -0.21
C ALA A 105 -2.84 -1.14 0.88
N SER A 106 -3.88 -1.90 0.49
CA SER A 106 -4.73 -2.65 1.43
C SER A 106 -3.96 -3.73 2.19
N SER A 107 -3.05 -4.43 1.50
CA SER A 107 -2.17 -5.43 2.10
C SER A 107 -1.21 -4.79 3.11
N VAL A 108 -0.53 -3.69 2.74
CA VAL A 108 0.39 -2.99 3.63
C VAL A 108 -0.34 -2.41 4.84
N HIS A 109 -1.52 -1.82 4.65
CA HIS A 109 -2.38 -1.34 5.73
C HIS A 109 -2.71 -2.47 6.74
N SER A 110 -3.12 -3.63 6.23
CA SER A 110 -3.45 -4.80 7.07
C SER A 110 -2.22 -5.33 7.82
N ALA A 111 -1.09 -5.45 7.13
CA ALA A 111 0.17 -5.91 7.71
C ALA A 111 0.67 -4.96 8.81
N LYS A 112 0.63 -3.65 8.57
CA LYS A 112 1.06 -2.65 9.55
C LYS A 112 0.17 -2.62 10.79
N LEU A 113 -1.14 -2.83 10.62
CA LEU A 113 -2.04 -2.96 11.78
C LEU A 113 -1.81 -4.24 12.58
N ALA A 114 -1.53 -5.35 11.90
CA ALA A 114 -1.17 -6.61 12.57
C ALA A 114 0.15 -6.49 13.35
N GLU A 115 1.15 -5.83 12.76
CA GLU A 115 2.42 -5.51 13.42
C GLU A 115 2.20 -4.65 14.67
N LEU A 116 1.38 -3.60 14.54
CA LEU A 116 1.08 -2.68 15.64
C LEU A 116 0.34 -3.38 16.78
N ASN A 117 -0.63 -4.24 16.48
CA ASN A 117 -1.29 -5.10 17.47
C ASN A 117 -0.27 -5.98 18.21
N SER A 118 0.57 -6.72 17.47
CA SER A 118 1.54 -7.64 18.08
C SER A 118 2.55 -6.91 18.97
N ASN A 119 3.00 -5.73 18.56
CA ASN A 119 3.94 -4.93 19.36
C ASN A 119 3.31 -4.48 20.68
N HIS A 120 2.03 -4.08 20.68
CA HIS A 120 1.33 -3.69 21.91
C HIS A 120 1.05 -4.89 22.83
N GLU A 121 0.66 -6.04 22.28
CA GLU A 121 0.49 -7.27 23.08
C GLU A 121 1.79 -7.69 23.77
N LYS A 122 2.92 -7.65 23.05
CA LYS A 122 4.25 -7.91 23.62
C LYS A 122 4.60 -6.91 24.72
N LYS A 123 4.31 -5.63 24.50
CA LYS A 123 4.56 -4.57 25.49
C LYS A 123 3.79 -4.83 26.78
N ILE A 124 2.48 -5.10 26.72
CA ILE A 124 1.66 -5.44 27.89
C ILE A 124 2.24 -6.68 28.60
N SER A 125 2.55 -7.74 27.86
CA SER A 125 3.11 -8.96 28.45
C SER A 125 4.42 -8.69 29.20
N SER A 126 5.29 -7.86 28.64
CA SER A 126 6.57 -7.50 29.27
C SER A 126 6.41 -6.61 30.49
N SER A 127 5.47 -5.65 30.46
CA SER A 127 5.18 -4.77 31.61
C SER A 127 4.56 -5.54 32.78
N LEU A 128 3.84 -6.63 32.51
CA LEU A 128 3.15 -7.42 33.54
C LEU A 128 4.03 -8.50 34.17
N SER A 129 4.95 -9.12 33.44
CA SER A 129 5.62 -10.35 33.91
C SER A 129 6.31 -10.19 35.27
N GLY A 130 7.18 -9.18 35.41
CA GLY A 130 7.94 -8.95 36.65
C GLY A 130 7.05 -8.52 37.83
N PRO A 131 6.17 -7.52 37.67
CA PRO A 131 5.28 -7.11 38.75
C PRO A 131 4.30 -8.20 39.20
N VAL A 132 3.80 -9.02 38.26
CA VAL A 132 2.93 -10.16 38.61
C VAL A 132 3.70 -11.21 39.39
N GLU A 133 4.91 -11.55 38.97
CA GLU A 133 5.79 -12.48 39.70
C GLU A 133 6.05 -12.01 41.14
N ALA A 134 6.41 -10.74 41.33
CA ALA A 134 6.63 -10.16 42.66
C ALA A 134 5.37 -10.21 43.56
N LEU A 135 4.18 -9.96 42.99
CA LEU A 135 2.91 -10.04 43.71
C LEU A 135 2.55 -11.48 44.11
N LEU A 136 2.92 -12.47 43.27
CA LEU A 136 2.73 -13.88 43.57
C LEU A 136 3.68 -14.34 44.69
N GLU A 137 4.95 -13.91 44.66
CA GLU A 137 5.95 -14.24 45.70
C GLU A 137 5.58 -13.69 47.08
N THR A 138 4.98 -12.50 47.16
CA THR A 138 4.52 -11.96 48.45
C THR A 138 3.37 -12.73 49.10
N GLY A 139 2.55 -13.45 48.31
CA GLY A 139 1.46 -14.28 48.82
C GLY A 139 0.42 -13.53 49.69
N ALA A 140 0.28 -12.22 49.51
CA ALA A 140 -0.59 -11.39 50.33
C ALA A 140 -2.08 -11.69 50.09
N LYS A 141 -2.93 -11.42 51.09
CA LYS A 141 -4.37 -11.66 51.01
C LYS A 141 -5.04 -10.90 49.86
N ASP A 142 -4.46 -9.77 49.45
CA ASP A 142 -4.92 -8.90 48.38
C ASP A 142 -4.20 -9.13 47.04
N THR A 143 -3.31 -10.12 46.89
CA THR A 143 -2.52 -10.39 45.67
C THR A 143 -3.37 -10.37 44.40
N TRP A 144 -4.51 -11.07 44.38
CA TRP A 144 -5.40 -11.09 43.20
C TRP A 144 -6.09 -9.76 42.90
N ALA A 145 -6.36 -8.94 43.93
CA ALA A 145 -6.89 -7.59 43.72
C ALA A 145 -5.81 -6.68 43.12
N SER A 146 -4.57 -6.79 43.60
CA SER A 146 -3.41 -6.05 43.09
C SER A 146 -3.07 -6.42 41.64
N ILE A 147 -3.10 -7.71 41.28
CA ILE A 147 -2.89 -8.17 39.89
C ILE A 147 -3.96 -7.59 38.95
N ARG A 148 -5.25 -7.63 39.33
CA ARG A 148 -6.32 -7.05 38.50
C ARG A 148 -6.17 -5.55 38.31
N LYS A 149 -5.79 -4.82 39.37
CA LYS A 149 -5.55 -3.37 39.31
C LYS A 149 -4.38 -3.04 38.37
N LEU A 150 -3.30 -3.81 38.44
CA LEU A 150 -2.15 -3.68 37.55
C LEU A 150 -2.54 -3.98 36.10
N LEU A 151 -3.21 -5.11 35.86
CA LEU A 151 -3.66 -5.51 34.52
C LEU A 151 -4.51 -4.42 33.87
N ASN A 152 -5.50 -3.89 34.61
CA ASN A 152 -6.35 -2.81 34.11
C ASN A 152 -5.53 -1.57 33.76
N ARG A 153 -4.60 -1.16 34.63
CA ARG A 153 -3.73 0.01 34.37
C ARG A 153 -2.89 -0.16 33.11
N GLU A 154 -2.18 -1.27 32.98
CA GLU A 154 -1.32 -1.52 31.82
C GLU A 154 -2.13 -1.68 30.53
N THR A 155 -3.34 -2.26 30.63
CA THR A 155 -4.28 -2.35 29.51
C THR A 155 -4.76 -0.96 29.09
N ASP A 156 -5.17 -0.10 30.03
CA ASP A 156 -5.65 1.25 29.73
C ASP A 156 -4.56 2.11 29.06
N VAL A 157 -3.32 2.01 29.55
CA VAL A 157 -2.16 2.68 28.94
C VAL A 157 -1.94 2.19 27.52
N ALA A 158 -1.91 0.86 27.32
CA ALA A 158 -1.69 0.29 25.99
C ALA A 158 -2.83 0.61 25.01
N VAL A 159 -4.08 0.66 25.47
CA VAL A 159 -5.24 1.07 24.66
C VAL A 159 -5.13 2.53 24.23
N SER A 160 -4.68 3.42 25.13
CA SER A 160 -4.48 4.84 24.82
C SER A 160 -3.37 5.05 23.78
N GLU A 161 -2.23 4.39 23.96
CA GLU A 161 -1.11 4.42 23.00
C GLU A 161 -1.52 3.83 21.65
N PHE A 162 -2.19 2.68 21.66
CA PHE A 162 -2.70 2.02 20.46
C PHE A 162 -3.65 2.95 19.70
N SER A 163 -4.63 3.54 20.40
CA SER A 163 -5.61 4.47 19.82
C SER A 163 -4.94 5.67 19.17
N THR A 164 -3.90 6.21 19.82
CA THR A 164 -3.10 7.31 19.28
C THR A 164 -2.36 6.89 18.01
N ALA A 165 -1.78 5.69 18.00
CA ALA A 165 -1.01 5.21 16.87
C ALA A 165 -1.89 4.83 15.65
N VAL A 166 -3.09 4.29 15.88
CA VAL A 166 -4.04 3.95 14.80
C VAL A 166 -4.85 5.14 14.30
N ALA A 167 -4.85 6.28 14.99
CA ALA A 167 -5.55 7.49 14.52
C ALA A 167 -5.11 7.92 13.11
N ASN A 168 -3.82 7.71 12.79
CA ASN A 168 -3.24 8.04 11.49
C ASN A 168 -3.59 7.06 10.36
N PHE A 169 -4.31 5.97 10.67
CA PHE A 169 -4.76 4.98 9.70
C PHE A 169 -6.18 5.28 9.17
N GLU A 170 -6.82 6.37 9.61
CA GLU A 170 -8.19 6.74 9.19
C GLU A 170 -9.19 5.57 9.32
N LEU A 171 -9.02 4.73 10.35
CA LEU A 171 -9.93 3.61 10.59
C LEU A 171 -11.32 4.12 10.94
N ASP A 172 -12.35 3.52 10.34
CA ASP A 172 -13.72 3.76 10.83
C ASP A 172 -13.88 3.23 12.26
N ASN A 173 -14.73 3.90 13.04
CA ASN A 173 -14.98 3.55 14.44
C ASN A 173 -15.52 2.11 14.60
N GLU A 174 -16.14 1.55 13.55
CA GLU A 174 -16.72 0.21 13.57
C GLU A 174 -15.64 -0.89 13.48
N THR A 175 -14.57 -0.63 12.75
CA THR A 175 -13.41 -1.51 12.55
C THR A 175 -12.53 -1.53 13.80
N VAL A 176 -12.39 -0.40 14.47
CA VAL A 176 -11.74 -0.31 15.79
C VAL A 176 -12.51 -1.14 16.82
N ALA A 177 -13.83 -0.96 16.90
CA ALA A 177 -14.68 -1.70 17.83
C ALA A 177 -14.67 -3.22 17.58
N LYS A 178 -14.76 -3.66 16.32
CA LYS A 178 -14.70 -5.10 15.96
C LYS A 178 -13.38 -5.74 16.37
N ARG A 179 -12.24 -5.05 16.18
CA ARG A 179 -10.92 -5.61 16.52
C ARG A 179 -10.70 -5.74 18.02
N PHE A 180 -11.16 -4.78 18.83
CA PHE A 180 -11.17 -4.94 20.28
C PHE A 180 -12.04 -6.12 20.73
N HIS A 181 -13.20 -6.31 20.09
CA HIS A 181 -14.12 -7.38 20.45
C HIS A 181 -13.59 -8.78 20.08
N THR A 182 -12.92 -8.92 18.92
CA THR A 182 -12.32 -10.19 18.50
C THR A 182 -11.12 -10.57 19.37
N SER A 183 -10.23 -9.62 19.70
CA SER A 183 -9.08 -9.90 20.58
C SER A 183 -9.49 -10.36 21.99
N LEU A 184 -10.65 -9.92 22.49
CA LEU A 184 -11.20 -10.39 23.77
C LEU A 184 -11.86 -11.77 23.65
N GLN A 185 -12.58 -12.05 22.56
CA GLN A 185 -13.19 -13.37 22.33
C GLN A 185 -12.16 -14.47 22.11
N THR A 186 -11.07 -14.21 21.38
CA THR A 186 -10.03 -15.24 21.13
C THR A 186 -9.17 -15.53 22.36
N LYS A 187 -9.16 -14.65 23.37
CA LYS A 187 -8.38 -14.84 24.61
C LYS A 187 -9.19 -15.31 25.82
N TYR A 188 -10.52 -15.12 25.83
CA TYR A 188 -11.38 -15.43 26.98
C TYR A 188 -12.67 -16.19 26.60
N GLY A 189 -12.81 -16.59 25.34
CA GLY A 189 -13.92 -17.37 24.82
C GLY A 189 -13.47 -18.77 24.42
N ASP A 190 -12.98 -19.52 25.40
CA ASP A 190 -13.13 -20.98 25.57
C ASP A 190 -12.71 -21.36 27.00
#